data_AF-A0A2A7H003-F1
#
_entry.id   AF-A0A2A7H003-F1
#
_cell.length_a   1.000
_cell.length_b   1.000
_cell.length_c   1.000
_cell.angle_alpha   90.00
_cell.angle_beta   90.00
_cell.angle_gamma   90.00
#
_symmetry.space_group_name_H-M   'P 1'
#
loop_
_entity.id
_entity.type
_entity.pdbx_description
1 polymer ?
#
loop_
_entity_poly.entity_id
_entity_poly.type
_entity_poly.pdbx_seq_one_letter_code
_entity_poly.pdbx_strand_id
1 'polypeptide(L)'
;MNLESILNELENNRILIVAKQIGISHKKLSKALKAAGYEYKRGLGWHFKSTGEPPLKADIGEFIVDTNDAKAETPNNVLTKNEVNALRMVINEWGTTKNAVNAIMQQKEKISAQKNTNPIHSLYMRIGESGAQEKASRTVNLDKEICARLDGFEDKHRLNRDEIVEIALCEFFEKYKAQ
;
A
#
# COMPACT_ATOMS: atom_id res chain seq x y z
N MET A 1 22.23 -14.27 6.23
CA MET A 1 21.59 -14.96 7.37
C MET A 1 21.38 -16.41 6.95
N ASN A 2 21.70 -17.38 7.80
CA ASN A 2 21.59 -18.80 7.44
C ASN A 2 20.13 -19.29 7.47
N LEU A 3 19.85 -20.35 6.70
CA LEU A 3 18.52 -20.96 6.61
C LEU A 3 18.02 -21.48 7.95
N GLU A 4 18.89 -22.03 8.80
CA GLU A 4 18.55 -22.53 10.13
C GLU A 4 17.92 -21.45 11.03
N SER A 5 18.53 -20.27 11.13
CA SER A 5 17.99 -19.18 11.95
C SER A 5 16.65 -18.67 11.40
N ILE A 6 16.52 -18.62 10.07
CA ILE A 6 15.29 -18.19 9.39
C ILE A 6 14.15 -19.18 9.66
N LEU A 7 14.43 -20.48 9.62
CA LEU A 7 13.41 -21.52 9.90
C LEU A 7 12.96 -21.48 11.36
N ASN A 8 13.88 -21.32 12.31
CA ASN A 8 13.55 -21.15 13.73
C ASN A 8 12.69 -19.91 13.98
N GLU A 9 12.97 -18.79 13.31
CA GLU A 9 12.13 -17.59 13.40
C GLU A 9 10.74 -17.80 12.79
N LEU A 10 10.64 -18.60 11.72
CA LEU A 10 9.38 -18.91 11.04
C LEU A 10 8.48 -19.89 11.80
N GLU A 11 8.98 -20.62 12.80
CA GLU A 11 8.15 -21.44 13.68
C GLU A 11 7.23 -20.58 14.54
N ASN A 12 7.73 -19.43 15.01
CA ASN A 12 7.02 -18.55 15.95
C ASN A 12 6.48 -17.28 15.28
N ASN A 13 6.98 -16.92 14.09
CA ASN A 13 6.63 -15.68 13.41
C ASN A 13 6.12 -15.90 11.99
N ARG A 14 5.28 -14.96 11.53
CA ARG A 14 4.84 -14.93 10.14
C ARG A 14 6.01 -14.56 9.23
N ILE A 15 6.04 -15.16 8.04
CA ILE A 15 7.05 -14.86 7.00
C ILE A 15 7.20 -13.36 6.67
N LEU A 16 6.14 -12.57 6.85
CA LEU A 16 6.18 -11.12 6.66
C LEU A 16 7.10 -10.41 7.66
N ILE A 17 7.11 -10.88 8.91
CA ILE A 17 7.91 -10.32 10.02
C ILE A 17 9.38 -10.68 9.80
N VAL A 18 9.64 -11.97 9.57
CA VAL A 18 10.99 -12.51 9.30
C VAL A 18 11.62 -11.85 8.07
N ALA A 19 10.86 -11.68 6.98
CA ALA A 19 11.35 -11.00 5.79
C ALA A 19 11.73 -9.53 6.06
N LYS A 20 10.96 -8.81 6.90
CA LYS A 20 11.26 -7.44 7.30
C LYS A 20 12.54 -7.34 8.13
N GLN A 21 12.78 -8.30 9.03
CA GLN A 21 14.01 -8.37 9.84
C GLN A 21 15.27 -8.57 8.97
N ILE A 22 15.13 -9.35 7.89
CA ILE A 22 16.22 -9.65 6.96
C ILE A 22 16.36 -8.57 5.87
N GLY A 23 15.44 -7.60 5.80
CA GLY A 23 15.46 -6.52 4.80
C GLY A 23 15.08 -6.96 3.39
N ILE A 24 14.38 -8.08 3.22
CA ILE A 24 13.91 -8.59 1.92
C ILE A 24 12.39 -8.65 1.86
N SER A 25 11.82 -8.68 0.65
CA SER A 25 10.37 -8.85 0.51
C SER A 25 9.95 -10.27 0.90
N HIS A 26 8.80 -10.42 1.55
CA HIS A 26 8.25 -11.74 1.91
C HIS A 26 8.08 -12.67 0.69
N LYS A 27 7.83 -12.10 -0.51
CA LYS A 27 7.78 -12.84 -1.77
C LYS A 27 9.16 -13.37 -2.18
N LYS A 28 10.21 -12.57 -2.03
CA LYS A 28 11.61 -13.01 -2.28
C LYS A 28 12.02 -14.10 -1.30
N LEU A 29 11.74 -13.92 0.00
CA LEU A 29 12.03 -14.93 1.02
C LEU A 29 11.31 -16.26 0.72
N SER A 30 10.02 -16.20 0.38
CA SER A 30 9.24 -17.40 0.04
C SER A 30 9.78 -18.14 -1.20
N LYS A 31 10.23 -17.40 -2.22
CA LYS A 31 10.86 -17.98 -3.42
C LYS A 31 12.21 -18.62 -3.08
N ALA A 32 13.04 -17.94 -2.29
CA ALA A 32 14.35 -18.44 -1.87
C ALA A 32 14.22 -19.73 -1.05
N LEU A 33 13.27 -19.80 -0.12
CA LEU A 33 12.98 -21.02 0.64
C LEU A 33 12.55 -22.18 -0.28
N LYS A 34 11.71 -21.91 -1.28
CA LYS A 34 11.32 -22.92 -2.28
C LYS A 34 12.49 -23.38 -3.14
N ALA A 35 13.36 -22.45 -3.56
CA ALA A 35 14.58 -22.77 -4.30
C ALA A 35 15.57 -23.60 -3.47
N ALA A 36 15.61 -23.37 -2.14
CA ALA A 36 16.36 -24.16 -1.18
C ALA A 36 15.71 -25.53 -0.85
N GLY A 37 14.56 -25.86 -1.45
CA GLY A 37 13.89 -27.16 -1.25
C GLY A 37 12.85 -27.21 -0.13
N TYR A 38 12.47 -26.07 0.43
CA TYR A 38 11.45 -25.97 1.48
C TYR A 38 10.07 -25.63 0.93
N GLU A 39 9.04 -26.27 1.48
CA GLU A 39 7.64 -26.01 1.15
C GLU A 39 6.85 -25.64 2.40
N TYR A 40 5.87 -24.75 2.25
CA TYR A 40 4.96 -24.39 3.34
C TYR A 40 3.73 -25.30 3.32
N LYS A 41 3.43 -25.95 4.45
CA LYS A 41 2.18 -26.68 4.69
C LYS A 41 1.42 -26.08 5.86
N ARG A 42 0.10 -25.92 5.69
CA ARG A 42 -0.78 -25.43 6.76
C ARG A 42 -0.79 -26.44 7.92
N GLY A 43 -0.37 -26.00 9.10
CA GLY A 43 -0.26 -26.85 10.31
C GLY A 43 1.11 -27.45 10.57
N LEU A 44 1.98 -27.57 9.54
CA LEU A 44 3.35 -28.08 9.67
C LEU A 44 4.40 -26.98 9.53
N GLY A 45 4.05 -25.84 8.93
CA GLY A 45 4.99 -24.77 8.65
C GLY A 45 5.89 -25.05 7.45
N TRP A 46 7.06 -24.41 7.43
CA TRP A 46 8.08 -24.62 6.40
C TRP A 46 8.82 -25.92 6.68
N HIS A 47 8.81 -26.85 5.73
CA HIS A 47 9.44 -28.16 5.87
C HIS A 47 10.21 -28.51 4.60
N PHE A 48 11.31 -29.23 4.75
CA PHE A 48 12.16 -29.63 3.66
C PHE A 48 11.51 -30.78 2.86
N LYS A 49 11.50 -30.67 1.53
CA LYS A 49 10.83 -31.63 0.63
C LYS A 49 11.78 -32.29 -0.38
N SER A 50 13.02 -31.79 -0.51
CA SER A 50 13.97 -32.31 -1.49
C SER A 50 14.67 -33.59 -1.01
N THR A 51 15.13 -34.40 -1.96
CA THR A 51 15.78 -35.72 -1.75
C THR A 51 17.27 -35.66 -1.37
N GLY A 52 17.70 -34.59 -0.69
CA GLY A 52 19.11 -34.35 -0.31
C GLY A 52 19.27 -33.96 1.16
N GLU A 53 20.47 -33.57 1.56
CA GLU A 53 20.66 -32.95 2.88
C GLU A 53 20.07 -31.54 2.90
N PRO A 54 19.34 -31.16 3.98
CA PRO A 54 18.81 -29.81 4.09
C PRO A 54 19.96 -28.80 4.20
N PRO A 55 19.99 -27.74 3.38
CA PRO A 55 21.09 -26.77 3.37
C PRO A 55 20.97 -25.77 4.53
N LEU A 56 20.93 -26.25 5.77
CA LEU A 56 20.67 -25.44 6.98
C LEU A 56 21.71 -24.34 7.21
N LYS A 57 22.96 -24.63 6.84
CA LYS A 57 24.08 -23.70 6.97
C LYS A 57 24.21 -22.71 5.80
N ALA A 58 23.50 -22.93 4.70
CA ALA A 58 23.61 -22.08 3.53
C ALA A 58 22.95 -20.71 3.78
N ASP A 59 23.51 -19.66 3.20
CA ASP A 59 22.93 -18.32 3.28
C ASP A 59 21.70 -18.25 2.37
N ILE A 60 20.61 -17.66 2.86
CA ILE A 60 19.39 -17.49 2.07
C ILE A 60 19.64 -16.71 0.78
N GLY A 61 20.67 -15.84 0.75
CA GLY A 61 21.09 -15.08 -0.41
C GLY A 61 21.50 -15.94 -1.60
N GLU A 62 22.02 -17.14 -1.37
CA GLU A 62 22.42 -18.09 -2.43
C GLU A 62 21.21 -18.62 -3.21
N PHE A 63 20.02 -18.54 -2.63
CA PHE A 63 18.77 -19.02 -3.23
C PHE A 63 17.87 -17.89 -3.73
N ILE A 64 18.29 -16.64 -3.61
CA ILE A 64 17.59 -15.50 -4.19
C ILE A 64 17.90 -15.48 -5.69
N VAL A 65 17.08 -16.17 -6.47
CA VAL A 65 17.08 -16.02 -7.93
C VAL A 65 16.47 -14.66 -8.25
N ASP A 66 17.31 -13.68 -8.61
CA ASP A 66 16.84 -12.45 -9.20
C ASP A 66 16.25 -12.80 -10.57
N THR A 67 14.94 -12.59 -10.72
CA THR A 67 14.21 -12.86 -11.96
C THR A 67 14.56 -11.91 -13.11
N ASN A 68 15.76 -11.32 -13.10
CA ASN A 68 16.31 -10.52 -14.20
C ASN A 68 17.20 -11.34 -15.14
N ASP A 69 17.46 -12.62 -14.85
CA ASP A 69 18.31 -13.49 -15.66
C ASP A 69 17.60 -14.08 -16.89
N ALA A 70 17.02 -13.19 -17.70
CA ALA A 70 16.64 -13.50 -19.07
C ALA A 70 17.24 -12.47 -20.03
N LYS A 71 18.59 -12.36 -20.07
CA LYS A 71 19.33 -12.12 -21.32
C LYS A 71 20.86 -12.11 -21.13
N ALA A 72 21.50 -13.03 -21.85
CA ALA A 72 22.72 -12.88 -22.64
C ALA A 72 23.98 -12.31 -21.97
N GLU A 73 25.04 -13.13 -22.03
CA GLU A 73 26.43 -12.67 -22.06
C GLU A 73 26.61 -11.51 -23.05
N THR A 74 27.17 -10.38 -22.60
CA THR A 74 27.96 -9.48 -23.46
C THR A 74 28.84 -8.56 -22.60
N PRO A 75 30.06 -8.21 -23.06
CA PRO A 75 31.11 -7.65 -22.24
C PRO A 75 31.05 -6.11 -22.16
N ASN A 76 31.61 -5.59 -21.07
CA ASN A 76 32.05 -4.20 -20.85
C ASN A 76 30.97 -3.11 -20.83
N ASN A 77 30.55 -2.82 -19.61
CA ASN A 77 29.70 -1.76 -19.11
C ASN A 77 30.30 -0.35 -19.33
N VAL A 78 30.31 0.16 -20.56
CA VAL A 78 30.54 1.58 -20.85
C VAL A 78 29.46 2.06 -21.81
N LEU A 79 28.49 2.82 -21.28
CA LEU A 79 27.44 3.45 -22.09
C LEU A 79 28.06 4.32 -23.18
N THR A 80 27.64 4.12 -24.42
CA THR A 80 28.09 4.95 -25.54
C THR A 80 27.57 6.38 -25.39
N LYS A 81 28.28 7.35 -25.97
CA LYS A 81 27.91 8.79 -25.89
C LYS A 81 26.49 9.07 -26.41
N ASN A 82 26.00 8.25 -27.35
CA ASN A 82 24.66 8.37 -27.90
C ASN A 82 23.59 7.89 -26.91
N GLU A 83 23.85 6.82 -26.16
CA GLU A 83 22.94 6.31 -25.12
C GLU A 83 22.84 7.30 -23.95
N VAL A 84 23.95 7.93 -23.55
CA VAL A 84 23.94 8.97 -22.51
C VAL A 84 23.16 10.21 -22.96
N ASN A 85 23.26 10.59 -24.24
CA ASN A 85 22.49 11.71 -24.79
C ASN A 85 20.99 11.39 -24.87
N ALA A 86 20.61 10.16 -25.24
CA ALA A 86 19.22 9.72 -25.24
C ALA A 86 18.62 9.74 -23.82
N LEU A 87 19.36 9.24 -22.82
CA LEU A 87 18.94 9.32 -21.41
C LEU A 87 18.78 10.77 -20.94
N ARG A 88 19.68 11.67 -21.35
CA ARG A 88 19.60 13.10 -21.01
C ARG A 88 18.37 13.78 -21.63
N MET A 89 17.99 13.41 -22.86
CA MET A 89 16.75 13.91 -23.47
C MET A 89 15.51 13.46 -22.69
N VAL A 90 15.42 12.17 -22.36
CA VAL A 90 14.28 11.61 -21.61
C VAL A 90 14.15 12.26 -20.21
N ILE A 91 15.27 12.52 -19.54
CA ILE A 91 15.28 13.20 -18.23
C ILE A 91 14.78 14.65 -18.35
N ASN A 92 15.19 15.37 -19.41
CA ASN A 92 14.76 16.75 -19.64
C ASN A 92 13.28 16.86 -20.03
N GLU A 93 12.79 15.92 -20.85
CA GLU A 93 11.37 15.81 -21.17
C GLU A 93 10.56 15.50 -19.92
N TRP A 94 10.99 14.53 -19.11
CA TRP A 94 10.34 14.21 -17.84
C TRP A 94 10.35 15.39 -16.86
N GLY A 95 11.45 16.15 -16.79
CA GLY A 95 11.53 17.37 -16.00
C GLY A 95 10.53 18.43 -16.46
N THR A 96 10.35 18.57 -17.77
CA THR A 96 9.37 19.49 -18.37
C THR A 96 7.94 19.03 -18.10
N THR A 97 7.65 17.74 -18.22
CA THR A 97 6.35 17.15 -17.87
C THR A 97 6.04 17.31 -16.38
N LYS A 98 7.02 17.07 -15.50
CA LYS A 98 6.86 17.24 -14.05
C LYS A 98 6.59 18.69 -13.67
N ASN A 99 7.28 19.64 -14.31
CA ASN A 99 7.05 21.06 -14.09
C ASN A 99 5.67 21.49 -14.61
N ALA A 100 5.22 20.99 -15.77
CA ALA A 100 3.88 21.23 -16.27
C ALA A 100 2.80 20.63 -15.35
N VAL A 101 2.99 19.41 -14.86
CA VAL A 101 2.08 18.76 -13.90
C VAL A 101 2.03 19.52 -12.58
N ASN A 102 3.17 19.99 -12.06
CA ASN A 102 3.23 20.81 -10.86
C ASN A 102 2.56 22.18 -11.07
N ALA A 103 2.72 22.81 -12.24
CA ALA A 103 2.04 24.04 -12.58
C ALA A 103 0.52 23.85 -12.70
N ILE A 104 0.07 22.73 -13.28
CA ILE A 104 -1.35 22.34 -13.33
C ILE A 104 -1.87 22.07 -11.92
N MET A 105 -1.08 21.44 -11.04
CA MET A 105 -1.44 21.17 -9.65
C MET A 105 -1.57 22.48 -8.84
N GLN A 106 -0.63 23.41 -8.99
CA GLN A 106 -0.69 24.74 -8.37
C GLN A 106 -1.82 25.59 -8.94
N GLN A 107 -2.14 25.48 -10.24
CA GLN A 107 -3.31 26.12 -10.82
C GLN A 107 -4.60 25.48 -10.31
N LYS A 108 -4.65 24.15 -10.13
CA LYS A 108 -5.79 23.45 -9.53
C LYS A 108 -5.98 23.83 -8.07
N GLU A 109 -4.91 24.00 -7.29
CA GLU A 109 -4.96 24.53 -5.92
C GLU A 109 -5.44 25.99 -5.88
N LYS A 110 -4.96 26.84 -6.80
CA LYS A 110 -5.46 28.23 -6.91
C LYS A 110 -6.92 28.31 -7.37
N ILE A 111 -7.36 27.42 -8.28
CA ILE A 111 -8.76 27.30 -8.69
C ILE A 111 -9.61 26.71 -7.55
N SER A 112 -9.06 25.83 -6.71
CA SER A 112 -9.69 25.28 -5.51
C SER A 112 -9.87 26.33 -4.41
N ALA A 113 -8.93 27.26 -4.27
CA ALA A 113 -9.04 28.37 -3.31
C ALA A 113 -10.08 29.43 -3.74
N GLN A 114 -10.46 29.47 -5.01
CA GLN A 114 -11.29 30.53 -5.59
C GLN A 114 -12.70 30.05 -6.00
N LYS A 115 -12.97 28.74 -5.97
CA LYS A 115 -14.33 28.20 -6.10
C LYS A 115 -14.89 27.87 -4.72
N ASN A 116 -15.73 28.80 -4.25
CA ASN A 116 -16.82 28.58 -3.31
C ASN A 116 -17.23 27.11 -3.12
N THR A 117 -17.14 26.67 -1.87
CA THR A 117 -18.27 26.05 -1.16
C THR A 117 -19.01 24.95 -1.93
N ASN A 118 -18.36 23.81 -2.14
CA ASN A 118 -19.11 22.57 -2.26
C ASN A 118 -19.18 21.97 -0.85
N PRO A 119 -20.32 22.10 -0.12
CA PRO A 119 -20.43 21.63 1.27
C PRO A 119 -19.98 20.17 1.42
N ILE A 120 -20.24 19.37 0.39
CA ILE A 120 -19.90 17.95 0.33
C ILE A 120 -18.37 17.71 0.32
N HIS A 121 -17.59 18.60 -0.29
CA HIS A 121 -16.13 18.43 -0.32
C HIS A 121 -15.50 18.69 1.05
N SER A 122 -16.02 19.66 1.81
CA SER A 122 -15.63 19.84 3.21
C SER A 122 -16.02 18.67 4.10
N LEU A 123 -17.17 18.03 3.85
CA LEU A 123 -17.59 16.83 4.58
C LEU A 123 -16.63 15.66 4.37
N TYR A 124 -16.17 15.46 3.13
CA TYR A 124 -15.20 14.41 2.79
C TYR A 124 -13.84 14.64 3.45
N MET A 125 -13.37 15.89 3.50
CA MET A 125 -12.12 16.25 4.18
C MET A 125 -12.19 16.03 5.70
N ARG A 126 -13.33 16.37 6.33
CA ARG A 126 -13.55 16.18 7.77
C ARG A 126 -13.46 14.70 8.20
N ILE A 127 -13.95 13.77 7.37
CA ILE A 127 -13.87 12.32 7.62
C ILE A 127 -12.46 11.77 7.30
N GLY A 128 -11.83 12.25 6.23
CA GLY A 128 -10.48 11.80 5.86
C GLY A 128 -9.43 12.11 6.93
N GLU A 129 -9.60 13.22 7.66
CA GLU A 129 -8.75 13.60 8.79
C GLU A 129 -9.04 12.78 10.07
N SER A 130 -10.26 12.25 10.23
CA SER A 130 -10.67 11.47 11.41
C SER A 130 -10.36 9.96 11.31
N GLY A 131 -9.80 9.48 10.20
CA GLY A 131 -9.49 8.07 9.94
C GLY A 131 -8.53 7.39 10.93
N ALA A 132 -7.98 8.12 11.91
CA ALA A 132 -7.13 7.61 12.98
C ALA A 132 -7.81 7.54 14.36
N GLN A 133 -9.09 7.93 14.49
CA GLN A 133 -9.80 7.93 15.78
C GLN A 133 -10.55 6.62 16.03
N GLU A 134 -10.56 6.20 17.30
CA GLU A 134 -11.30 5.03 17.77
C GLU A 134 -12.82 5.24 17.57
N LYS A 135 -13.47 4.34 16.82
CA LYS A 135 -14.91 4.41 16.55
C LYS A 135 -15.70 3.51 17.50
N ALA A 136 -16.80 4.04 18.06
CA ALA A 136 -17.73 3.28 18.88
C ALA A 136 -19.03 3.01 18.11
N SER A 137 -19.51 1.76 18.14
CA SER A 137 -20.79 1.40 17.53
C SER A 137 -21.96 1.75 18.46
N ARG A 138 -23.00 2.40 17.91
CA ARG A 138 -24.26 2.67 18.61
C ARG A 138 -25.43 2.41 17.66
N THR A 139 -26.42 1.68 18.13
CA THR A 139 -27.68 1.47 17.39
C THR A 139 -28.63 2.61 17.68
N VAL A 140 -29.18 3.22 16.63
CA VAL A 140 -30.19 4.30 16.72
C VAL A 140 -31.45 3.90 15.97
N ASN A 141 -32.60 4.24 16.55
CA ASN A 141 -33.90 4.06 15.89
C ASN A 141 -34.20 5.32 15.09
N LEU A 142 -34.27 5.19 13.77
CA LEU A 142 -34.63 6.26 12.85
C LEU A 142 -35.98 5.97 12.22
N ASP A 143 -36.71 7.04 11.89
CA ASP A 143 -37.96 6.92 11.14
C ASP A 143 -37.72 6.27 9.77
N LYS A 144 -38.71 5.52 9.28
CA LYS A 144 -38.61 4.78 8.01
C LYS A 144 -38.34 5.71 6.82
N GLU A 145 -38.93 6.90 6.81
CA GLU A 145 -38.71 7.88 5.76
C GLU A 145 -37.27 8.40 5.78
N ILE A 146 -36.71 8.62 6.96
CA ILE A 146 -35.31 9.05 7.13
C ILE A 146 -34.35 7.96 6.66
N CYS A 147 -34.63 6.68 6.96
CA CYS A 147 -33.86 5.56 6.43
C CYS A 147 -33.88 5.54 4.89
N ALA A 148 -35.04 5.69 4.25
CA ALA A 148 -35.12 5.72 2.79
C ALA A 148 -34.37 6.92 2.18
N ARG A 149 -34.37 8.07 2.85
CA ARG A 149 -33.59 9.25 2.44
C ARG A 149 -32.08 9.03 2.60
N LEU A 150 -31.65 8.32 3.65
CA LEU A 150 -30.26 7.93 3.85
C LEU A 150 -29.79 7.03 2.71
N ASP A 151 -30.54 5.96 2.39
CA ASP A 151 -30.20 5.03 1.31
C ASP A 151 -30.00 5.76 -0.02
N GLY A 152 -30.92 6.67 -0.38
CA GLY A 152 -30.79 7.47 -1.60
C GLY A 152 -29.62 8.46 -1.60
N PHE A 153 -29.18 8.90 -0.42
CA PHE A 153 -28.03 9.78 -0.26
C PHE A 153 -26.70 9.02 -0.36
N GLU A 154 -26.64 7.80 0.19
CA GLU A 154 -25.51 6.87 0.06
C GLU A 154 -25.20 6.60 -1.42
N ASP A 155 -26.22 6.23 -2.20
CA ASP A 155 -26.10 5.95 -3.63
C ASP A 155 -25.56 7.15 -4.43
N LYS A 156 -26.03 8.36 -4.07
CA LYS A 156 -25.69 9.59 -4.78
C LYS A 156 -24.30 10.11 -4.46
N HIS A 157 -23.87 9.97 -3.22
CA HIS A 157 -22.67 10.63 -2.70
C HIS A 157 -21.51 9.68 -2.35
N ARG A 158 -21.71 8.36 -2.48
CA ARG A 158 -20.70 7.33 -2.16
C ARG A 158 -20.16 7.45 -0.73
N LEU A 159 -21.01 7.90 0.18
CA LEU A 159 -20.75 7.90 1.61
C LEU A 159 -21.45 6.70 2.22
N ASN A 160 -20.88 6.13 3.28
CA ASN A 160 -21.57 5.09 4.05
C ASN A 160 -22.53 5.72 5.08
N ARG A 161 -23.48 4.91 5.56
CA ARG A 161 -24.47 5.35 6.55
C ARG A 161 -23.86 6.01 7.78
N ASP A 162 -22.80 5.41 8.30
CA ASP A 162 -22.14 5.86 9.53
C ASP A 162 -21.49 7.25 9.33
N GLU A 163 -20.86 7.48 8.17
CA GLU A 163 -20.29 8.77 7.79
C GLU A 163 -21.34 9.86 7.70
N ILE A 164 -22.50 9.56 7.09
CA ILE A 164 -23.59 10.52 6.95
C ILE A 164 -24.14 10.89 8.33
N VAL A 165 -24.32 9.90 9.22
CA VAL A 165 -24.79 10.13 10.59
C VAL A 165 -23.76 10.90 11.41
N GLU A 166 -22.47 10.54 11.31
CA GLU A 166 -21.36 11.21 11.98
C GLU A 166 -21.29 12.69 11.59
N ILE A 167 -21.37 12.98 10.28
CA ILE A 167 -21.46 14.35 9.76
C ILE A 167 -22.64 15.11 10.35
N ALA A 168 -23.84 14.53 10.28
CA ALA A 168 -25.07 15.19 10.72
C ALA A 168 -25.02 15.53 12.22
N LEU A 169 -24.45 14.62 13.03
CA LEU A 169 -24.23 14.84 14.45
C LEU A 169 -23.17 15.90 14.71
N CYS A 170 -22.06 15.90 13.97
CA CYS A 170 -21.05 16.97 14.06
C CYS A 170 -21.66 18.34 13.76
N GLU A 171 -22.43 18.48 12.67
CA GLU A 171 -23.12 19.74 12.35
C GLU A 171 -24.13 20.14 13.43
N PHE A 172 -24.87 19.17 13.97
CA PHE A 172 -25.79 19.40 15.07
C PHE A 172 -25.07 19.93 16.32
N PHE A 173 -23.96 19.31 16.72
CA PHE A 173 -23.18 19.74 17.90
C PHE A 173 -22.48 21.08 17.67
N GLU A 174 -21.97 21.35 16.47
CA GLU A 174 -21.41 22.66 16.09
C GLU A 174 -22.47 23.76 16.20
N LYS A 175 -23.69 23.48 15.71
CA LYS A 175 -24.79 24.44 15.69
C LYS A 175 -25.31 24.77 17.09
N TYR A 176 -25.39 23.78 17.97
CA TYR A 176 -25.98 23.94 19.30
C TYR A 176 -24.96 24.02 20.43
N LYS A 177 -23.64 24.06 20.12
CA LYS A 177 -22.52 24.13 21.06
C LYS A 177 -22.76 23.25 22.28
N ALA A 178 -22.73 21.93 22.07
CA ALA A 178 -22.68 20.99 23.19
C ALA A 178 -21.37 21.23 23.97
N GLN A 179 -21.48 21.88 25.15
CA GLN A 179 -20.41 21.89 26.16
C GLN A 179 -20.24 20.50 26.77
#